data_AF-S4I399-F1
#
_entry.id   AF-S4I399-F1
#
_cell.length_a   1.000
_cell.length_b   1.000
_cell.length_c   1.000
_cell.angle_alpha   90.00
_cell.angle_beta   90.00
_cell.angle_gamma   90.00
#
_symmetry.space_group_name_H-M   'P 1'
#
loop_
_entity.id
_entity.type
_entity.pdbx_description
1 polymer ?
#
loop_
_entity_poly.entity_id
_entity_poly.type
_entity_poly.pdbx_seq_one_letter_code
_entity_poly.pdbx_strand_id
1 'polypeptide(L)'
;MFNAFKGEWQKMDQRKANTDANADKTLESPNELESELSIADISKRHSNPKRWILYFAVLLAAIVIPYWIGRTLAVQHTSWVVQHYSGLTPQGVVFIAWVTTVATATTLAMALIESGKWIWRFLFVIFLTIEQFISGLCLLRLSFWYSTYVVYGSASGLANAANLGIISAGFGVAIYAVLFVGLLVTVPKTSRLNVLTRSWASLIMFYAIEVLAILVVIFGGFMTAM
;
A
#
# COMPACT_ATOMS: atom_id res chain seq x y z
N MET A 1 60.70 -15.59 59.76
CA MET A 1 59.30 -15.24 60.07
C MET A 1 58.64 -14.33 59.03
N PHE A 2 59.40 -13.52 58.27
CA PHE A 2 58.86 -12.56 57.29
C PHE A 2 58.34 -13.16 55.96
N ASN A 3 58.87 -14.32 55.53
CA ASN A 3 58.47 -14.95 54.25
C ASN A 3 57.12 -15.67 54.30
N ALA A 4 56.67 -16.14 55.48
CA ALA A 4 55.37 -16.78 55.63
C ALA A 4 54.22 -15.78 55.49
N PHE A 5 54.41 -14.56 56.00
CA PHE A 5 53.41 -13.49 55.96
C PHE A 5 53.16 -13.01 54.52
N LYS A 6 54.21 -12.87 53.70
CA LYS A 6 54.11 -12.41 52.31
C LYS A 6 53.29 -13.35 51.41
N GLY A 7 53.37 -14.66 51.66
CA GLY A 7 52.60 -15.66 50.92
C GLY A 7 51.09 -15.63 51.21
N GLU A 8 50.69 -15.18 52.41
CA GLU A 8 49.26 -15.04 52.74
C GLU A 8 48.63 -13.82 52.09
N TRP A 9 49.35 -12.68 52.03
CA TRP A 9 48.87 -11.47 51.35
C TRP A 9 48.62 -11.72 49.86
N GLN A 10 49.54 -12.41 49.17
CA GLN A 10 49.34 -12.75 47.76
C GLN A 10 48.15 -13.69 47.54
N LYS A 11 47.89 -14.61 48.47
CA LYS A 11 46.69 -15.47 48.42
C LYS A 11 45.40 -14.72 48.73
N MET A 12 45.45 -13.66 49.53
CA MET A 12 44.30 -12.80 49.80
C MET A 12 43.97 -11.91 48.61
N ASP A 13 44.98 -11.36 47.94
CA ASP A 13 44.80 -10.54 46.73
C ASP A 13 44.27 -11.36 45.56
N GLN A 14 44.79 -12.58 45.37
CA GLN A 14 44.28 -13.52 44.36
C GLN A 14 42.84 -13.94 44.65
N ARG A 15 42.49 -14.14 45.93
CA ARG A 15 41.11 -14.46 46.32
C ARG A 15 40.17 -13.28 46.10
N LYS A 16 40.58 -12.05 46.41
CA LYS A 16 39.79 -10.85 46.10
C LYS A 16 39.59 -10.68 44.60
N ALA A 17 40.67 -10.72 43.82
CA ALA A 17 40.58 -10.60 42.36
C ALA A 17 39.67 -11.67 41.72
N ASN A 18 39.70 -12.92 42.21
CA ASN A 18 38.82 -13.97 41.72
C ASN A 18 37.36 -13.82 42.21
N THR A 19 37.16 -13.25 43.40
CA THR A 19 35.82 -12.95 43.94
C THR A 19 35.19 -11.80 43.19
N ASP A 20 35.97 -10.76 42.87
CA ASP A 20 35.53 -9.58 42.13
C ASP A 20 35.26 -9.92 40.65
N ALA A 21 36.09 -10.75 40.03
CA ALA A 21 35.86 -11.24 38.67
C ALA A 21 34.65 -12.18 38.55
N ASN A 22 34.38 -12.99 39.58
CA ASN A 22 33.19 -13.84 39.61
C ASN A 22 31.94 -13.03 39.97
N ALA A 23 32.08 -12.00 40.81
CA ALA A 23 31.02 -11.04 41.10
C ALA A 23 30.61 -10.27 39.84
N ASP A 24 31.57 -9.76 39.06
CA ASP A 24 31.33 -9.09 37.77
C ASP A 24 30.59 -10.00 36.77
N LYS A 25 30.99 -11.28 36.70
CA LYS A 25 30.31 -12.29 35.87
C LYS A 25 28.91 -12.69 36.33
N THR A 26 28.61 -12.55 37.62
CA THR A 26 27.24 -12.70 38.17
C THR A 26 26.43 -11.40 38.15
N LEU A 27 27.07 -10.26 37.86
CA LEU A 27 26.45 -8.93 37.72
C LEU A 27 26.20 -8.55 36.25
N GLU A 28 26.69 -9.33 35.27
CA GLU A 28 25.98 -9.51 33.99
C GLU A 28 24.56 -9.98 34.34
N SER A 29 23.69 -8.99 34.48
CA SER A 29 22.47 -9.13 35.26
C SER A 29 21.56 -10.20 34.65
N PRO A 30 20.86 -11.01 35.48
CA PRO A 30 19.78 -11.86 34.98
C PRO A 30 18.76 -11.08 34.15
N ASN A 31 18.65 -9.77 34.38
CA ASN A 31 17.80 -8.85 33.63
C ASN A 31 18.25 -8.60 32.18
N GLU A 32 19.53 -8.70 31.82
CA GLU A 32 19.96 -8.52 30.41
C GLU A 32 19.71 -9.79 29.59
N LEU A 33 19.99 -10.96 30.16
CA LEU A 33 19.63 -12.25 29.56
C LEU A 33 18.11 -12.44 29.49
N GLU A 34 17.36 -12.11 30.55
CA GLU A 34 15.89 -12.09 30.50
C GLU A 34 15.35 -11.01 29.56
N SER A 35 15.99 -9.84 29.43
CA SER A 35 15.58 -8.79 28.48
C SER A 35 15.78 -9.22 27.03
N GLU A 36 16.90 -9.87 26.67
CA GLU A 36 17.12 -10.37 25.31
C GLU A 36 16.27 -11.60 24.97
N LEU A 37 16.07 -12.52 25.94
CA LEU A 37 15.13 -13.64 25.82
C LEU A 37 13.67 -13.15 25.74
N SER A 38 13.34 -12.06 26.43
CA SER A 38 12.00 -11.47 26.47
C SER A 38 11.72 -10.60 25.23
N ILE A 39 12.68 -9.92 24.63
CA ILE A 39 12.47 -9.19 23.36
C ILE A 39 12.16 -10.15 22.19
N ALA A 40 12.85 -11.30 22.12
CA ALA A 40 12.59 -12.32 21.10
C ALA A 40 11.21 -12.99 21.24
N ASP A 41 10.71 -13.16 22.46
CA ASP A 41 9.40 -13.78 22.73
C ASP A 41 8.24 -12.76 22.77
N ILE A 42 8.50 -11.49 23.17
CA ILE A 42 7.56 -10.36 23.09
C ILE A 42 7.23 -10.02 21.62
N SER A 43 8.19 -10.16 20.71
CA SER A 43 7.96 -9.93 19.27
C SER A 43 6.99 -10.97 18.67
N LYS A 44 6.97 -12.20 19.21
CA LYS A 44 6.11 -13.30 18.74
C LYS A 44 4.66 -13.17 19.21
N ARG A 45 4.41 -12.43 20.31
CA ARG A 45 3.08 -12.34 20.95
C ARG A 45 2.23 -11.15 20.49
N HIS A 46 2.79 -10.23 19.71
CA HIS A 46 2.12 -8.95 19.38
C HIS A 46 1.59 -8.80 17.94
N SER A 47 1.70 -9.84 17.11
CA SER A 47 0.87 -9.98 15.91
C SER A 47 -0.28 -10.92 16.25
N ASN A 48 -1.53 -10.45 16.21
CA ASN A 48 -2.68 -11.36 16.33
C ASN A 48 -2.85 -12.04 14.97
N PRO A 49 -2.36 -13.28 14.74
CA PRO A 49 -2.38 -13.91 13.42
C PRO A 49 -3.81 -14.02 12.87
N LYS A 50 -4.78 -14.22 13.76
CA LYS A 50 -6.22 -14.25 13.43
C LYS A 50 -6.73 -12.95 12.81
N ARG A 51 -6.28 -11.79 13.28
CA ARG A 51 -6.70 -10.47 12.73
C ARG A 51 -6.18 -10.27 11.31
N TRP A 52 -4.96 -10.73 11.03
CA TRP A 52 -4.39 -10.69 9.69
C TRP A 52 -5.06 -11.67 8.74
N ILE A 53 -5.31 -12.90 9.17
CA ILE A 53 -6.07 -13.89 8.39
C ILE A 53 -7.46 -13.32 8.02
N LEU A 54 -8.17 -12.76 8.99
CA LEU A 54 -9.46 -12.12 8.74
C LEU A 54 -9.34 -10.95 7.76
N TYR A 55 -8.33 -10.09 7.93
CA TYR A 55 -8.10 -8.97 7.02
C TYR A 55 -7.84 -9.44 5.58
N PHE A 56 -7.00 -10.46 5.38
CA PHE A 56 -6.76 -11.04 4.05
C PHE A 56 -8.01 -11.69 3.46
N ALA A 57 -8.82 -12.38 4.27
CA ALA A 57 -10.10 -12.92 3.83
C ALA A 57 -11.06 -11.81 3.36
N VAL A 58 -11.14 -10.70 4.12
CA VAL A 58 -11.93 -9.53 3.75
C VAL A 58 -11.40 -8.87 2.48
N LEU A 59 -10.08 -8.74 2.32
CA LEU A 59 -9.48 -8.22 1.09
C LEU A 59 -9.82 -9.07 -0.13
N LEU A 60 -9.73 -10.39 0.00
CA LEU A 60 -10.07 -11.29 -1.09
C LEU A 60 -11.56 -11.19 -1.44
N ALA A 61 -12.43 -11.10 -0.43
CA ALA A 61 -13.85 -10.85 -0.63
C ALA A 61 -14.10 -9.51 -1.34
N ALA A 62 -13.41 -8.43 -0.93
CA ALA A 62 -13.50 -7.10 -1.53
C ALA A 62 -12.99 -7.04 -2.99
N ILE A 63 -12.13 -7.97 -3.39
CA ILE A 63 -11.69 -8.12 -4.79
C ILE A 63 -12.74 -8.87 -5.60
N VAL A 64 -13.16 -10.04 -5.12
CA VAL A 64 -13.95 -10.99 -5.93
C VAL A 64 -15.43 -10.60 -5.99
N ILE A 65 -16.05 -10.31 -4.85
CA ILE A 65 -17.50 -10.14 -4.75
C ILE A 65 -17.96 -8.88 -5.50
N PRO A 66 -17.37 -7.69 -5.31
CA PRO A 66 -17.84 -6.48 -5.97
C PRO A 66 -17.63 -6.51 -7.48
N TYR A 67 -16.50 -7.05 -7.94
CA TYR A 67 -16.23 -7.24 -9.36
C TYR A 67 -17.25 -8.17 -10.01
N TRP A 68 -17.55 -9.30 -9.36
CA TRP A 68 -18.56 -10.24 -9.85
C TRP A 68 -19.94 -9.59 -9.92
N ILE A 69 -20.36 -8.86 -8.88
CA ILE A 69 -21.64 -8.12 -8.88
C ILE A 69 -21.67 -7.12 -10.03
N GLY A 70 -20.66 -6.26 -10.17
CA GLY A 70 -20.60 -5.27 -11.25
C GLY A 70 -20.68 -5.93 -12.63
N ARG A 71 -19.95 -7.03 -12.83
CA ARG A 71 -19.97 -7.78 -14.10
C ARG A 71 -21.32 -8.43 -14.38
N THR A 72 -21.98 -9.01 -13.37
CA THR A 72 -23.31 -9.60 -13.56
C THR A 72 -24.36 -8.55 -13.90
N LEU A 73 -24.30 -7.37 -13.30
CA LEU A 73 -25.16 -6.24 -13.65
C LEU A 73 -24.91 -5.80 -15.11
N ALA A 74 -23.64 -5.68 -15.50
CA ALA A 74 -23.26 -5.31 -16.86
C ALA A 74 -23.80 -6.28 -17.92
N VAL A 75 -23.72 -7.59 -17.66
CA VAL A 75 -24.05 -8.64 -18.66
C VAL A 75 -25.52 -9.06 -18.62
N GLN A 76 -26.13 -9.17 -17.44
CA GLN A 76 -27.49 -9.70 -17.28
C GLN A 76 -28.54 -8.60 -17.13
N HIS A 77 -28.15 -7.41 -16.69
CA HIS A 77 -29.06 -6.30 -16.37
C HIS A 77 -28.64 -5.00 -17.08
N THR A 78 -28.08 -5.11 -18.30
CA THR A 78 -27.52 -3.98 -19.06
C THR A 78 -28.50 -2.81 -19.21
N SER A 79 -29.76 -3.10 -19.54
CA SER A 79 -30.79 -2.06 -19.72
C SER A 79 -31.02 -1.24 -18.44
N TRP A 80 -31.00 -1.90 -17.28
CA TRP A 80 -31.14 -1.23 -15.98
C TRP A 80 -29.94 -0.33 -15.70
N VAL A 81 -28.72 -0.82 -15.96
CA VAL A 81 -27.48 -0.04 -15.79
C VAL A 81 -27.51 1.19 -16.70
N VAL A 82 -27.83 1.02 -17.98
CA VAL A 82 -27.89 2.14 -18.95
C VAL A 82 -28.92 3.17 -18.52
N GLN A 83 -30.11 2.76 -18.09
CA GLN A 83 -31.16 3.68 -17.66
C GLN A 83 -30.77 4.46 -16.38
N HIS A 84 -30.07 3.81 -15.45
CA HIS A 84 -29.70 4.44 -14.17
C HIS A 84 -28.53 5.43 -14.33
N TYR A 85 -27.64 5.19 -15.29
CA TYR A 85 -26.43 6.00 -15.49
C TYR A 85 -26.46 6.87 -16.76
N SER A 86 -27.53 6.86 -17.55
CA SER A 86 -27.65 7.65 -18.79
C SER A 86 -27.54 9.16 -18.58
N GLY A 87 -27.76 9.65 -17.35
CA GLY A 87 -27.60 11.06 -17.00
C GLY A 87 -26.14 11.49 -16.79
N LEU A 88 -25.19 10.56 -16.75
CA LEU A 88 -23.77 10.87 -16.58
C LEU A 88 -23.13 11.25 -17.91
N THR A 89 -22.25 12.24 -17.88
CA THR A 89 -21.39 12.55 -19.02
C THR A 89 -20.18 11.62 -19.03
N PRO A 90 -19.66 11.25 -20.22
CA PRO A 90 -18.43 10.46 -20.32
C PRO A 90 -17.27 11.07 -19.54
N GLN A 91 -17.10 12.40 -19.56
CA GLN A 91 -16.05 13.10 -18.81
C GLN A 91 -16.22 12.92 -17.31
N GLY A 92 -17.46 13.00 -16.81
CA GLY A 92 -17.77 12.74 -15.40
C GLY A 92 -17.44 11.30 -15.01
N VAL A 93 -17.74 10.33 -15.88
CA VAL A 93 -17.42 8.92 -15.62
C VAL A 93 -15.91 8.66 -15.61
N VAL A 94 -15.14 9.23 -16.55
CA VAL A 94 -13.66 9.17 -16.51
C VAL A 94 -13.16 9.70 -15.17
N PHE A 95 -13.64 10.87 -14.74
CA PHE A 95 -13.20 11.51 -13.52
C PHE A 95 -13.54 10.68 -12.28
N ILE A 96 -14.77 10.15 -12.17
CA ILE A 96 -15.19 9.29 -11.05
C ILE A 96 -14.32 8.03 -10.98
N ALA A 97 -14.12 7.37 -12.11
CA ALA A 97 -13.31 6.16 -12.19
C ALA A 97 -11.85 6.46 -11.78
N TRP A 98 -11.24 7.49 -12.37
CA TRP A 98 -9.89 7.93 -12.02
C TRP A 98 -9.75 8.31 -10.53
N VAL A 99 -10.67 9.10 -9.97
CA VAL A 99 -10.65 9.47 -8.54
C VAL A 99 -10.68 8.21 -7.67
N THR A 100 -11.51 7.23 -8.03
CA THR A 100 -11.63 5.98 -7.27
C THR A 100 -10.33 5.18 -7.32
N THR A 101 -9.70 5.08 -8.49
CA THR A 101 -8.41 4.37 -8.65
C THR A 101 -7.30 5.07 -7.90
N VAL A 102 -7.19 6.40 -8.01
CA VAL A 102 -6.18 7.21 -7.29
C VAL A 102 -6.38 7.13 -5.78
N ALA A 103 -7.63 7.17 -5.30
CA ALA A 103 -7.93 7.00 -3.88
C ALA A 103 -7.56 5.59 -3.39
N THR A 104 -7.81 4.56 -4.19
CA THR A 104 -7.41 3.16 -3.91
C THR A 104 -5.88 3.04 -3.81
N ALA A 105 -5.15 3.60 -4.78
CA ALA A 105 -3.68 3.61 -4.76
C ALA A 105 -3.12 4.41 -3.57
N THR A 106 -3.70 5.58 -3.29
CA THR A 106 -3.31 6.44 -2.17
C THR A 106 -3.50 5.71 -0.84
N THR A 107 -4.67 5.12 -0.62
CA THR A 107 -5.00 4.44 0.63
C THR A 107 -4.21 3.15 0.80
N LEU A 108 -3.88 2.45 -0.30
CA LEU A 108 -2.92 1.36 -0.29
C LEU A 108 -1.53 1.85 0.16
N ALA A 109 -1.01 2.91 -0.46
CA ALA A 109 0.29 3.47 -0.09
C ALA A 109 0.32 3.90 1.38
N MET A 110 -0.72 4.58 1.87
CA MET A 110 -0.82 4.97 3.28
C MET A 110 -0.96 3.77 4.23
N ALA A 111 -1.66 2.71 3.82
CA ALA A 111 -1.76 1.49 4.60
C ALA A 111 -0.41 0.77 4.74
N LEU A 112 0.50 0.94 3.77
CA LEU A 112 1.87 0.42 3.81
C LEU A 112 2.80 1.33 4.63
N ILE A 113 2.72 2.65 4.44
CA ILE A 113 3.57 3.64 5.13
C ILE A 113 3.24 3.69 6.63
N GLU A 114 1.96 3.80 6.98
CA GLU A 114 1.46 3.89 8.36
C GLU A 114 0.82 2.58 8.79
N SER A 115 1.57 1.47 8.67
CA SER A 115 1.08 0.12 8.92
C SER A 115 0.51 -0.12 10.33
N GLY A 116 0.88 0.71 11.31
CA GLY A 116 0.35 0.67 12.68
C GLY A 116 -1.08 1.21 12.82
N LYS A 117 -1.56 2.05 11.89
CA LYS A 117 -2.92 2.61 11.95
C LYS A 117 -3.88 1.78 11.10
N TRP A 118 -4.88 1.18 11.75
CA TRP A 118 -5.90 0.37 11.08
C TRP A 118 -6.85 1.17 10.17
N ILE A 119 -6.97 2.49 10.37
CA ILE A 119 -7.84 3.36 9.56
C ILE A 119 -7.52 3.28 8.07
N TRP A 120 -6.23 3.30 7.70
CA TRP A 120 -5.80 3.28 6.31
C TRP A 120 -6.13 1.95 5.62
N ARG A 121 -6.04 0.84 6.36
CA ARG A 121 -6.43 -0.49 5.86
C ARG A 121 -7.92 -0.59 5.61
N PHE A 122 -8.73 -0.02 6.51
CA PHE A 122 -10.18 0.02 6.34
C PHE A 122 -10.59 0.90 5.15
N LEU A 123 -10.01 2.10 5.02
CA LEU A 123 -10.23 2.97 3.87
C LEU A 123 -9.80 2.30 2.55
N PHE A 124 -8.66 1.60 2.55
CA PHE A 124 -8.21 0.84 1.39
C PHE A 124 -9.24 -0.22 0.98
N VAL A 125 -9.78 -1.00 1.91
CA VAL A 125 -10.83 -2.00 1.61
C VAL A 125 -12.08 -1.33 1.01
N ILE A 126 -12.50 -0.17 1.51
CA ILE A 126 -13.66 0.56 0.97
C ILE A 126 -13.40 0.99 -0.47
N PHE A 127 -12.32 1.74 -0.72
CA PHE A 127 -12.02 2.22 -2.06
C PHE A 127 -11.77 1.08 -3.03
N LEU A 128 -11.08 0.02 -2.58
CA LEU A 128 -10.91 -1.20 -3.37
C LEU A 128 -12.26 -1.82 -3.72
N THR A 129 -13.21 -1.92 -2.78
CA THR A 129 -14.55 -2.46 -3.06
C THR A 129 -15.27 -1.66 -4.14
N ILE A 130 -15.21 -0.32 -4.07
CA ILE A 130 -15.82 0.58 -5.06
C ILE A 130 -15.11 0.42 -6.41
N GLU A 131 -13.78 0.42 -6.43
CA GLU A 131 -12.95 0.25 -7.62
C GLU A 131 -13.27 -1.06 -8.35
N GLN A 132 -13.39 -2.16 -7.60
CA GLN A 132 -13.69 -3.47 -8.14
C GLN A 132 -15.11 -3.54 -8.70
N PHE A 133 -16.07 -2.88 -8.04
CA PHE A 133 -17.44 -2.75 -8.57
C PHE A 133 -17.49 -1.96 -9.89
N ILE A 134 -16.83 -0.80 -9.96
CA ILE A 134 -16.73 0.00 -11.19
C ILE A 134 -16.04 -0.82 -12.29
N SER A 135 -14.92 -1.48 -11.96
CA SER A 135 -14.19 -2.36 -12.87
C SER A 135 -15.05 -3.50 -13.43
N GLY A 136 -15.93 -4.06 -12.60
CA GLY A 136 -16.90 -5.07 -13.01
C GLY A 136 -17.95 -4.49 -13.96
N LEU A 137 -18.52 -3.32 -13.64
CA LEU A 137 -19.52 -2.65 -14.47
C LEU A 137 -18.98 -2.27 -15.86
N CYS A 138 -17.76 -1.74 -15.94
CA CYS A 138 -17.17 -1.33 -17.21
C CYS A 138 -16.48 -2.47 -17.97
N LEU A 139 -16.53 -3.71 -17.45
CA LEU A 139 -15.87 -4.89 -18.00
C LEU A 139 -14.38 -4.63 -18.26
N LEU A 140 -13.69 -4.17 -17.21
CA LEU A 140 -12.32 -3.65 -17.29
C LEU A 140 -11.40 -4.51 -18.15
N ARG A 141 -10.91 -3.91 -19.23
CA ARG A 141 -10.02 -4.54 -20.20
C ARG A 141 -9.16 -3.48 -20.86
N LEU A 142 -7.91 -3.80 -21.19
CA LEU A 142 -7.02 -2.85 -21.90
C LEU A 142 -7.46 -2.61 -23.36
N SER A 143 -8.09 -3.61 -23.98
CA SER A 143 -8.68 -3.55 -25.33
C SER A 143 -10.19 -3.35 -25.29
N PHE A 144 -10.66 -2.46 -24.42
CA PHE A 144 -12.09 -2.36 -24.08
C PHE A 144 -12.98 -1.85 -25.23
N TRP A 145 -12.46 -1.06 -26.17
CA TRP A 145 -13.25 -0.40 -27.25
C TRP A 145 -14.23 -1.33 -27.97
N TYR A 146 -13.82 -2.56 -28.24
CA TYR A 146 -14.68 -3.57 -28.88
C TYR A 146 -15.41 -4.45 -27.86
N SER A 147 -14.82 -4.66 -26.67
CA SER A 147 -15.33 -5.61 -25.68
C SER A 147 -16.56 -5.11 -24.94
N THR A 148 -16.66 -3.81 -24.68
CA THR A 148 -17.81 -3.18 -24.03
C THR A 148 -18.96 -2.95 -25.00
N TYR A 149 -18.66 -2.68 -26.28
CA TYR A 149 -19.67 -2.49 -27.33
C TYR A 149 -20.53 -3.74 -27.51
N VAL A 150 -19.93 -4.94 -27.41
CA VAL A 150 -20.67 -6.21 -27.48
C VAL A 150 -21.75 -6.33 -26.39
N VAL A 151 -21.53 -5.71 -25.23
CA VAL A 151 -22.46 -5.79 -24.10
C VAL A 151 -23.39 -4.58 -24.04
N TYR A 152 -22.85 -3.38 -24.14
CA TYR A 152 -23.59 -2.12 -23.96
C TYR A 152 -24.12 -1.51 -25.27
N GLY A 153 -23.75 -2.05 -26.43
CA GLY A 153 -24.16 -1.52 -27.74
C GLY A 153 -23.83 -0.03 -27.90
N SER A 154 -24.79 0.76 -28.37
CA SER A 154 -24.65 2.21 -28.54
C SER A 154 -24.42 2.99 -27.23
N ALA A 155 -24.66 2.38 -26.07
CA ALA A 155 -24.41 3.00 -24.76
C ALA A 155 -23.01 2.70 -24.20
N SER A 156 -22.12 2.07 -24.97
CA SER A 156 -20.76 1.69 -24.51
C SER A 156 -19.87 2.86 -24.13
N GLY A 157 -20.18 4.08 -24.58
CA GLY A 157 -19.37 5.29 -24.29
C GLY A 157 -19.12 5.52 -22.80
N LEU A 158 -20.09 5.24 -21.93
CA LEU A 158 -19.92 5.40 -20.47
C LEU A 158 -19.00 4.32 -19.89
N ALA A 159 -19.15 3.06 -20.32
CA ALA A 159 -18.26 1.98 -19.89
C ALA A 159 -16.82 2.20 -20.39
N ASN A 160 -16.68 2.70 -21.62
CA ASN A 160 -15.40 3.07 -22.22
C ASN A 160 -14.69 4.19 -21.45
N ALA A 161 -15.46 5.21 -21.06
CA ALA A 161 -14.98 6.29 -20.21
C ALA A 161 -14.48 5.79 -18.85
N ALA A 162 -15.22 4.92 -18.17
CA ALA A 162 -14.76 4.33 -16.91
C ALA A 162 -13.44 3.56 -17.09
N ASN A 163 -13.32 2.75 -18.16
CA ASN A 163 -12.08 2.04 -18.47
C ASN A 163 -10.90 2.98 -18.67
N LEU A 164 -11.07 4.09 -19.39
CA LEU A 164 -10.02 5.09 -19.57
C LEU A 164 -9.61 5.75 -18.26
N GLY A 165 -10.56 6.06 -17.37
CA GLY A 165 -10.27 6.61 -16.05
C GLY A 165 -9.37 5.66 -15.25
N ILE A 166 -9.74 4.38 -15.15
CA ILE A 166 -8.97 3.38 -14.40
C ILE A 166 -7.59 3.15 -15.03
N ILE A 167 -7.53 2.98 -16.36
CA ILE A 167 -6.28 2.70 -17.07
C ILE A 167 -5.32 3.89 -16.95
N SER A 168 -5.81 5.12 -17.10
CA SER A 168 -4.97 6.32 -16.99
C SER A 168 -4.41 6.51 -15.58
N ALA A 169 -5.20 6.28 -14.54
CA ALA A 169 -4.71 6.25 -13.17
C ALA A 169 -3.67 5.13 -12.97
N GLY A 170 -3.92 3.93 -13.49
CA GLY A 170 -2.95 2.83 -13.45
C GLY A 170 -1.61 3.18 -14.11
N PHE A 171 -1.64 3.89 -15.25
CA PHE A 171 -0.43 4.40 -15.91
C PHE A 171 0.26 5.49 -15.10
N GLY A 172 -0.48 6.43 -14.50
CA GLY A 172 0.07 7.44 -13.61
C GLY A 172 0.83 6.83 -12.44
N VAL A 173 0.22 5.85 -11.77
CA VAL A 173 0.84 5.06 -10.68
C VAL A 173 2.12 4.38 -11.16
N ALA A 174 2.11 3.76 -12.34
CA ALA A 174 3.27 3.07 -12.91
C ALA A 174 4.43 4.05 -13.21
N ILE A 175 4.13 5.19 -13.84
CA ILE A 175 5.12 6.25 -14.14
C ILE A 175 5.72 6.77 -12.82
N TYR A 176 4.87 7.07 -11.84
CA TYR A 176 5.31 7.50 -10.53
C TYR A 176 6.23 6.47 -9.88
N ALA A 177 5.86 5.18 -9.89
CA ALA A 177 6.67 4.13 -9.30
C ALA A 177 8.07 4.04 -9.94
N VAL A 178 8.15 4.11 -11.27
CA VAL A 178 9.43 4.11 -12.00
C VAL A 178 10.26 5.34 -11.66
N LEU A 179 9.67 6.54 -11.67
CA LEU A 179 10.37 7.79 -11.32
C LEU A 179 10.85 7.79 -9.87
N PHE A 180 9.99 7.34 -8.94
CA PHE A 180 10.30 7.28 -7.52
C PHE A 180 11.45 6.30 -7.23
N VAL A 181 11.38 5.09 -7.79
CA VAL A 181 12.47 4.10 -7.65
C VAL A 181 13.75 4.59 -8.34
N GLY A 182 13.65 5.16 -9.54
CA GLY A 182 14.78 5.73 -10.26
C GLY A 182 15.47 6.86 -9.48
N LEU A 183 14.69 7.70 -8.80
CA LEU A 183 15.20 8.75 -7.91
C LEU A 183 15.91 8.16 -6.69
N LEU A 184 15.35 7.10 -6.08
CA LEU A 184 15.96 6.42 -4.94
C LEU A 184 17.31 5.77 -5.27
N VAL A 185 17.46 5.23 -6.49
CA VAL A 185 18.67 4.54 -6.95
C VAL A 185 19.73 5.54 -7.43
N THR A 186 19.31 6.56 -8.17
CA THR A 186 20.25 7.43 -8.91
C THR A 186 20.70 8.66 -8.10
N VAL A 187 19.85 9.20 -7.22
CA VAL A 187 20.11 10.50 -6.58
C VAL A 187 20.80 10.33 -5.21
N PRO A 188 21.99 10.95 -5.02
CA PRO A 188 22.67 10.94 -3.73
C PRO A 188 21.82 11.62 -2.64
N LYS A 189 21.89 11.12 -1.40
CA LYS A 189 21.10 11.64 -0.27
C LYS A 189 21.41 13.11 0.09
N THR A 190 22.55 13.63 -0.35
CA THR A 190 22.98 15.02 -0.19
C THR A 190 22.42 15.97 -1.25
N SER A 191 21.80 15.46 -2.32
CA SER A 191 21.23 16.28 -3.40
C SER A 191 19.92 16.96 -3.00
N ARG A 192 19.68 18.17 -3.53
CA ARG A 192 18.39 18.89 -3.36
C ARG A 192 17.21 18.11 -3.92
N LEU A 193 17.42 17.26 -4.93
CA LEU A 193 16.38 16.40 -5.52
C LEU A 193 15.91 15.29 -4.56
N ASN A 194 16.68 15.00 -3.50
CA ASN A 194 16.26 14.06 -2.45
C ASN A 194 14.99 14.53 -1.71
N VAL A 195 14.64 15.82 -1.80
CA VAL A 195 13.38 16.35 -1.26
C VAL A 195 12.17 15.63 -1.84
N LEU A 196 12.18 15.27 -3.14
CA LEU A 196 11.06 14.58 -3.80
C LEU A 196 10.84 13.14 -3.30
N THR A 197 11.82 12.54 -2.61
CA THR A 197 11.65 11.23 -1.96
C THR A 197 11.06 11.32 -0.54
N ARG A 198 10.95 12.53 0.03
CA ARG A 198 10.37 12.74 1.36
C ARG A 198 8.85 12.72 1.28
N SER A 199 8.22 12.08 2.27
CA SER A 199 6.78 11.73 2.32
C SER A 199 5.85 12.74 1.63
N TRP A 200 5.79 14.00 2.09
CA TRP A 200 4.87 15.00 1.54
C TRP A 200 5.19 15.45 0.10
N ALA A 201 6.47 15.58 -0.26
CA ALA A 201 6.86 15.96 -1.61
C ALA A 201 6.66 14.81 -2.61
N SER A 202 6.86 13.57 -2.16
CA SER A 202 6.59 12.37 -2.93
C SER A 202 5.11 12.24 -3.27
N LEU A 203 4.23 12.54 -2.31
CA LEU A 203 2.78 12.58 -2.55
C LEU A 203 2.38 13.67 -3.54
N ILE A 204 2.97 14.86 -3.46
CA ILE A 204 2.72 15.92 -4.45
C ILE A 204 3.18 15.49 -5.85
N MET A 205 4.35 14.84 -5.96
CA MET A 205 4.83 14.29 -7.23
C MET A 205 3.87 13.26 -7.81
N PHE A 206 3.36 12.34 -6.97
CA PHE A 206 2.34 11.37 -7.35
C PHE A 206 1.09 12.06 -7.91
N TYR A 207 0.50 12.99 -7.16
CA TYR A 207 -0.71 13.69 -7.62
C TYR A 207 -0.49 14.54 -8.86
N ALA A 208 0.69 15.15 -9.02
CA ALA A 208 1.02 15.91 -10.23
C ALA A 208 1.04 15.00 -11.48
N ILE A 209 1.62 13.80 -11.35
CA ILE A 209 1.63 12.80 -12.43
C ILE A 209 0.21 12.31 -12.73
N GLU A 210 -0.57 12.00 -11.70
CA GLU A 210 -1.96 11.57 -11.83
C GLU A 210 -2.85 12.62 -12.51
N VAL A 211 -2.73 13.88 -12.10
CA VAL A 211 -3.46 15.00 -12.73
C VAL A 211 -3.04 15.13 -14.19
N LEU A 212 -1.75 15.02 -14.51
CA LEU A 212 -1.30 15.06 -15.90
C LEU A 212 -1.87 13.89 -16.72
N ALA A 213 -1.92 12.68 -16.14
CA ALA A 213 -2.47 11.49 -16.81
C ALA A 213 -3.95 11.67 -17.19
N ILE A 214 -4.80 12.15 -16.26
CA ILE A 214 -6.21 12.40 -16.58
C ILE A 214 -6.39 13.58 -17.53
N LEU A 215 -5.57 14.63 -17.45
CA LEU A 215 -5.62 15.75 -18.41
C LEU A 215 -5.33 15.26 -19.83
N VAL A 216 -4.36 14.36 -20.02
CA VAL A 216 -4.08 13.74 -21.32
C VAL A 216 -5.29 12.97 -21.84
N VAL A 217 -6.02 12.24 -20.99
CA VAL A 217 -7.22 11.52 -21.42
C VAL A 217 -8.35 12.46 -21.81
N ILE A 218 -8.64 13.46 -20.96
CA ILE A 218 -9.76 14.39 -21.17
C ILE A 218 -9.51 15.29 -22.38
N PHE A 219 -8.28 15.80 -22.55
CA PHE A 219 -7.94 16.78 -23.58
C PHE A 219 -7.23 16.19 -24.81
N GLY A 220 -6.68 14.98 -24.71
CA GLY A 220 -5.89 14.36 -25.79
C GLY A 220 -6.70 13.63 -26.86
N GLY A 221 -8.02 13.80 -26.90
CA GLY A 221 -8.89 13.22 -27.94
C GLY A 221 -9.28 11.75 -27.73
N PHE A 222 -8.88 11.12 -26.61
CA PHE A 222 -9.33 9.75 -26.27
C PHE A 222 -10.85 9.68 -26.03
N MET A 223 -11.44 10.78 -25.60
CA MET A 223 -12.90 10.93 -25.43
C MET A 223 -13.67 11.02 -26.75
N THR A 224 -13.04 11.49 -27.81
CA THR A 224 -13.68 11.67 -29.13
C THR A 224 -13.62 10.41 -29.99
N ALA A 225 -12.83 9.41 -29.57
CA ALA A 225 -12.69 8.13 -30.25
C ALA A 225 -13.68 7.05 -29.74
N MET A 226 -14.62 7.41 -28.86
CA MET A 226 -15.58 6.50 -28.20
C MET A 226 -16.90 6.36 -28.92
#